data_AF-A0A520X2X6-F1
#
_entry.id   AF-A0A520X2X6-F1
#
_cell.length_a   1.000
_cell.length_b   1.000
_cell.length_c   1.000
_cell.angle_alpha   90.00
_cell.angle_beta   90.00
_cell.angle_gamma   90.00
#
_symmetry.space_group_name_H-M   'P 1'
#
loop_
_entity.id
_entity.type
_entity.pdbx_description
1 polymer ?
#
loop_
_entity_poly.entity_id
_entity_poly.type
_entity_poly.pdbx_seq_one_letter_code
_entity_poly.pdbx_strand_id
1 'polypeptide(L)'
;MRTGKEALLTLCSALLLVACSKESPEQPVAAESEVGITTEYEWVAEGTPAGQSTVVRTGDGKVSVESFVHWNNREYTVSSVTQLNADGIPVAQRITGISPFQAPIDETFRYEDGVASWSTAGESGSVRTDDPGFYVATEYAALGWTEFVRAAMQSMDGEVAVLPSGTARVERLTDVDVESPDGPVSLSLYAISGLGFTPAYGWLNEDLELTVLDFSGFMGMFPKGWSPDVLAQLSAVQLEQDAVMVGRMAGELAYVQEGAVIFDNVDVVDVESGALLEDHFVMVEDGKITAISGAVIDVPGAKHIDGTGKSLMPGMWDMHGHFSLSDGVLNIAGGITSVRDIGSVHEQIMELTAKHDSGEVIGPNTYRSGFIDQASPYATGDTVASLEEALERVDFYAENGYMQIKLYSSIDPEWVDDIAERTHGHGMRLSGHIPAFMSAEQAVRAGYDEIQHINMVFLNFLAGDREDTRKQLRFTLYGDEAGKLDLDSQEVADYIALFVEKGTTIDPTAAIFMEQLTHLAGNPNPTFAPVIDHLPPNVARGYYKADMDMRGMV
;
A
#
# COMPACT_ATOMS: atom_id res chain seq x y z
N MET A 1 -20.79 28.37 72.57
CA MET A 1 -21.58 27.83 73.69
C MET A 1 -21.40 26.30 73.63
N ARG A 2 -20.53 25.67 74.43
CA ARG A 2 -20.84 25.06 75.76
C ARG A 2 -22.28 24.53 75.81
N THR A 3 -22.63 23.27 76.07
CA THR A 3 -21.99 22.18 76.84
C THR A 3 -22.95 20.98 76.86
N GLY A 4 -22.46 19.76 77.12
CA GLY A 4 -23.25 18.65 77.69
C GLY A 4 -22.69 17.27 77.33
N LYS A 5 -21.70 16.75 78.06
CA LYS A 5 -21.82 15.81 79.21
C LYS A 5 -22.43 14.46 78.81
N GLU A 6 -21.63 13.43 78.56
CA GLU A 6 -21.05 12.47 79.54
C GLU A 6 -22.08 11.58 80.25
N ALA A 7 -22.00 10.28 79.96
CA ALA A 7 -22.36 9.20 80.88
C ALA A 7 -21.35 8.05 80.71
N LEU A 8 -20.69 7.76 81.82
CA LEU A 8 -19.63 6.79 82.05
C LEU A 8 -20.25 5.42 82.37
N LEU A 9 -19.73 4.31 81.84
CA LEU A 9 -19.71 3.06 82.60
C LEU A 9 -18.50 2.20 82.20
N THR A 10 -17.79 1.80 83.26
CA THR A 10 -16.48 1.15 83.31
C THR A 10 -16.62 -0.37 83.24
N LEU A 11 -15.76 -1.06 82.48
CA LEU A 11 -15.22 -2.35 82.94
C LEU A 11 -13.82 -2.59 82.35
N CYS A 12 -12.85 -2.72 83.26
CA CYS A 12 -11.45 -3.05 83.01
C CYS A 12 -11.25 -4.53 82.69
N SER A 13 -10.29 -4.83 81.81
CA SER A 13 -9.16 -5.79 82.00
C SER A 13 -8.43 -5.93 80.64
N ALA A 14 -7.36 -5.16 80.40
CA ALA A 14 -5.94 -5.55 80.52
C ALA A 14 -5.56 -6.70 79.55
N LEU A 15 -5.04 -6.44 78.35
CA LEU A 15 -3.70 -5.95 77.94
C LEU A 15 -2.89 -7.09 77.28
N LEU A 16 -2.72 -7.03 75.96
CA LEU A 16 -1.54 -7.52 75.27
C LEU A 16 -1.37 -6.71 73.97
N LEU A 17 -0.18 -6.14 73.83
CA LEU A 17 0.22 -5.24 72.75
C LEU A 17 0.13 -5.93 71.38
N VAL A 18 -0.57 -5.30 70.44
CA VAL A 18 -0.30 -5.44 69.01
C VAL A 18 -0.14 -4.04 68.45
N ALA A 19 1.01 -3.80 67.81
CA ALA A 19 1.41 -2.52 67.25
C ALA A 19 0.46 -2.09 66.13
N CYS A 20 0.16 -0.79 66.07
CA CYS A 20 -0.55 -0.16 64.96
C CYS A 20 0.25 -0.32 63.66
N SER A 21 -0.32 -1.00 62.67
CA SER A 21 -0.01 -0.76 61.25
C SER A 21 -1.23 -0.09 60.63
N LYS A 22 -1.01 1.11 60.07
CA LYS A 22 -1.96 1.78 59.18
C LYS A 22 -2.30 0.81 58.04
N GLU A 23 -3.58 0.50 57.85
CA GLU A 23 -4.04 -0.17 56.64
C GLU A 23 -3.74 0.75 55.44
N SER A 24 -2.81 0.31 54.60
CA SER A 24 -2.71 0.79 53.22
C SER A 24 -3.96 0.37 52.46
N PRO A 25 -4.46 1.18 51.51
CA PRO A 25 -5.57 0.76 50.67
C PRO A 25 -5.20 -0.55 49.95
N GLU A 26 -6.07 -1.55 50.05
CA GLU A 26 -5.92 -2.82 49.34
C GLU A 26 -5.71 -2.53 47.86
N GLN A 27 -4.57 -2.99 47.33
CA GLN A 27 -4.37 -3.10 45.90
C GLN A 27 -5.52 -3.97 45.34
N PRO A 28 -6.11 -3.60 44.19
CA PRO A 28 -7.06 -4.49 43.55
C PRO A 28 -6.34 -5.82 43.32
N VAL A 29 -6.91 -6.88 43.88
CA VAL A 29 -6.48 -8.26 43.61
C VAL A 29 -6.52 -8.40 42.10
N ALA A 30 -5.34 -8.57 41.49
CA ALA A 30 -5.24 -8.89 40.09
C ALA A 30 -6.12 -10.12 39.85
N ALA A 31 -7.15 -9.97 39.01
CA ALA A 31 -7.82 -11.13 38.45
C ALA A 31 -6.71 -12.00 37.86
N GLU A 32 -6.68 -13.27 38.24
CA GLU A 32 -5.77 -14.25 37.63
C GLU A 32 -5.91 -14.10 36.12
N SER A 33 -4.84 -13.69 35.45
CA SER A 33 -4.80 -13.64 34.00
C SER A 33 -5.03 -15.07 33.52
N GLU A 34 -6.19 -15.34 32.92
CA GLU A 34 -6.37 -16.59 32.18
C GLU A 34 -5.20 -16.76 31.21
N VAL A 35 -4.65 -17.98 31.18
CA VAL A 35 -3.48 -18.32 30.38
C VAL A 35 -3.90 -18.25 28.90
N GLY A 36 -3.70 -17.10 28.28
CA GLY A 36 -3.88 -16.92 26.84
C GLY A 36 -2.75 -17.62 26.07
N ILE A 37 -3.06 -18.09 24.86
CA ILE A 37 -2.06 -18.53 23.89
C ILE A 37 -1.47 -17.27 23.26
N THR A 38 -0.16 -17.10 23.39
CA THR A 38 0.57 -15.97 22.82
C THR A 38 1.37 -16.42 21.62
N THR A 39 1.18 -15.75 20.49
CA THR A 39 2.01 -15.89 19.29
C THR A 39 2.73 -14.58 19.03
N GLU A 40 4.04 -14.64 18.83
CA GLU A 40 4.87 -13.49 18.43
C GLU A 40 5.28 -13.64 16.98
N TYR A 41 5.26 -12.54 16.24
CA TYR A 41 5.64 -12.44 14.84
C TYR A 41 6.71 -11.37 14.66
N GLU A 42 7.58 -11.58 13.67
CA GLU A 42 8.54 -10.60 13.18
C GLU A 42 8.06 -10.06 11.83
N TRP A 43 8.22 -8.75 11.64
CA TRP A 43 7.98 -8.09 10.37
C TRP A 43 9.29 -7.80 9.66
N VAL A 44 9.28 -7.94 8.34
CA VAL A 44 10.36 -7.49 7.46
C VAL A 44 9.78 -6.60 6.36
N ALA A 45 10.56 -5.63 5.92
CA ALA A 45 10.27 -4.79 4.76
C ALA A 45 11.48 -4.90 3.82
N GLU A 46 11.23 -5.36 2.59
CA GLU A 46 12.27 -5.59 1.57
C GLU A 46 13.49 -6.37 2.14
N GLY A 47 13.22 -7.44 2.90
CA GLY A 47 14.24 -8.30 3.51
C GLY A 47 14.91 -7.75 4.78
N THR A 48 14.61 -6.52 5.20
CA THR A 48 15.18 -5.90 6.40
C THR A 48 14.20 -5.99 7.58
N PRO A 49 14.66 -6.23 8.83
CA PRO A 49 13.79 -6.19 10.01
C PRO A 49 13.00 -4.87 10.09
N ALA A 50 11.69 -4.99 10.23
CA ALA A 50 10.74 -3.88 10.16
C ALA A 50 9.80 -3.80 11.37
N GLY A 51 9.84 -4.75 12.31
CA GLY A 51 9.04 -4.67 13.52
C GLY A 51 8.55 -6.00 14.05
N GLN A 52 7.48 -5.98 14.84
CA GLN A 52 6.94 -7.17 15.49
C GLN A 52 5.44 -7.06 15.73
N SER A 53 4.79 -8.20 15.91
CA SER A 53 3.43 -8.27 16.40
C SER A 53 3.26 -9.36 17.45
N THR A 54 2.41 -9.11 18.43
CA THR A 54 2.05 -10.07 19.47
C THR A 54 0.55 -10.26 19.44
N VAL A 55 0.11 -11.51 19.31
CA VAL A 55 -1.30 -11.89 19.35
C VAL A 55 -1.54 -12.76 20.56
N VAL A 56 -2.53 -12.42 21.39
CA VAL A 56 -2.93 -13.18 22.57
C VAL A 56 -4.39 -13.60 22.43
N ARG A 57 -4.66 -14.90 22.50
CA ARG A 57 -6.01 -15.48 22.44
C ARG A 57 -6.36 -16.15 23.75
N THR A 58 -7.51 -15.80 24.33
CA THR A 58 -8.03 -16.42 25.57
C THR A 58 -9.25 -17.29 25.28
N GLY A 59 -9.52 -18.24 26.19
CA GLY A 59 -10.58 -19.24 25.99
C GLY A 59 -12.01 -18.68 26.01
N ASP A 60 -12.18 -17.45 26.47
CA ASP A 60 -13.44 -16.69 26.47
C ASP A 60 -13.73 -15.97 25.13
N GLY A 61 -12.92 -16.21 24.09
CA GLY A 61 -13.09 -15.63 22.77
C GLY A 61 -12.51 -14.22 22.62
N LYS A 62 -11.71 -13.75 23.58
CA LYS A 62 -11.00 -12.47 23.45
C LYS A 62 -9.67 -12.67 22.71
N VAL A 63 -9.41 -11.76 21.77
CA VAL A 63 -8.18 -11.68 20.97
C VAL A 63 -7.58 -10.28 21.16
N SER A 64 -6.31 -10.21 21.56
CA SER A 64 -5.58 -8.95 21.70
C SER A 64 -4.38 -8.93 20.77
N VAL A 65 -4.15 -7.83 20.06
CA VAL A 65 -3.05 -7.67 19.11
C VAL A 65 -2.29 -6.38 19.45
N GLU A 66 -0.97 -6.48 19.51
CA GLU A 66 -0.06 -5.34 19.58
C GLU A 66 0.91 -5.43 18.41
N SER A 67 0.94 -4.41 17.56
CA SER A 67 1.76 -4.36 16.35
C SER A 67 2.56 -3.07 16.28
N PHE A 68 3.82 -3.20 15.92
CA PHE A 68 4.70 -2.10 15.55
C PHE A 68 5.43 -2.48 14.27
N VAL A 69 5.31 -1.62 13.25
CA VAL A 69 5.95 -1.80 11.95
C VAL A 69 6.59 -0.48 11.54
N HIS A 70 7.79 -0.51 10.95
CA HIS A 70 8.52 0.66 10.49
C HIS A 70 9.21 0.40 9.15
N TRP A 71 9.21 1.39 8.26
CA TRP A 71 9.94 1.36 6.99
C TRP A 71 10.12 2.78 6.47
N ASN A 72 11.24 3.11 5.82
CA ASN A 72 11.45 4.40 5.14
C ASN A 72 10.99 5.63 5.98
N ASN A 73 11.38 5.66 7.26
CA ASN A 73 11.01 6.68 8.25
C ASN A 73 9.50 6.85 8.52
N ARG A 74 8.71 5.81 8.27
CA ARG A 74 7.31 5.66 8.68
C ARG A 74 7.23 4.72 9.86
N GLU A 75 6.31 4.99 10.77
CA GLU A 75 6.01 4.14 11.92
C GLU A 75 4.52 3.88 11.94
N TYR A 76 4.14 2.62 12.08
CA TYR A 76 2.75 2.17 12.16
C TYR A 76 2.58 1.37 13.44
N THR A 77 1.69 1.83 14.32
CA THR A 77 1.37 1.12 15.55
C THR A 77 -0.11 0.80 15.59
N VAL A 78 -0.43 -0.41 16.05
CA VAL A 78 -1.81 -0.85 16.25
C VAL A 78 -1.91 -1.65 17.54
N SER A 79 -2.81 -1.25 18.43
CA SER A 79 -3.29 -2.02 19.57
C SER A 79 -4.76 -2.34 19.34
N SER A 80 -5.12 -3.61 19.35
CA SER A 80 -6.47 -4.11 19.11
C SER A 80 -6.91 -5.05 20.21
N VAL A 81 -8.18 -4.93 20.62
CA VAL A 81 -8.87 -5.91 21.46
C VAL A 81 -10.20 -6.25 20.81
N THR A 82 -10.38 -7.52 20.47
CA THR A 82 -11.59 -8.07 19.83
C THR A 82 -12.22 -9.10 20.76
N GLN A 83 -13.53 -9.01 20.96
CA GLN A 83 -14.34 -10.03 21.61
C GLN A 83 -15.15 -10.77 20.55
N LEU A 84 -15.00 -12.09 20.49
CA LEU A 84 -15.78 -12.97 19.62
C LEU A 84 -16.97 -13.56 20.37
N ASN A 85 -18.03 -13.92 19.64
CA ASN A 85 -19.10 -14.78 20.13
C ASN A 85 -18.73 -16.27 20.01
N ALA A 86 -19.67 -17.15 20.34
CA ALA A 86 -19.48 -18.60 20.27
C ALA A 86 -19.22 -19.13 18.84
N ASP A 87 -19.67 -18.40 17.81
CA ASP A 87 -19.47 -18.73 16.40
C ASP A 87 -18.18 -18.10 15.85
N GLY A 88 -17.34 -17.48 16.69
CA GLY A 88 -16.10 -16.84 16.27
C GLY A 88 -16.29 -15.51 15.53
N ILE A 89 -17.49 -14.92 15.59
CA ILE A 89 -17.79 -13.62 14.98
C ILE A 89 -17.51 -12.49 15.97
N PRO A 90 -16.84 -11.38 15.54
CA PRO A 90 -16.66 -10.20 16.38
C PRO A 90 -18.00 -9.63 16.87
N VAL A 91 -18.09 -9.36 18.18
CA VAL A 91 -19.22 -8.64 18.81
C VAL A 91 -18.78 -7.35 19.51
N ALA A 92 -17.49 -7.20 19.78
CA ALA A 92 -16.92 -5.92 20.17
C ALA A 92 -15.47 -5.83 19.68
N GLN A 93 -15.05 -4.66 19.24
CA GLN A 93 -13.66 -4.41 18.87
C GLN A 93 -13.25 -2.98 19.23
N ARG A 94 -12.02 -2.82 19.70
CA ARG A 94 -11.37 -1.52 19.91
C ARG A 94 -9.99 -1.57 19.27
N ILE A 95 -9.71 -0.64 18.37
CA ILE A 95 -8.41 -0.47 17.72
C ILE A 95 -7.92 0.95 17.97
N THR A 96 -6.65 1.09 18.37
CA THR A 96 -5.98 2.39 18.57
C THR A 96 -4.54 2.33 18.08
N GLY A 97 -3.95 3.48 17.78
CA GLY A 97 -2.55 3.54 17.34
C GLY A 97 -2.22 4.79 16.56
N ILE A 98 -1.20 4.70 15.70
CA ILE A 98 -0.80 5.74 14.76
C ILE A 98 -0.56 5.15 13.38
N SER A 99 -1.05 5.83 12.35
CA SER A 99 -0.82 5.51 10.94
C SER A 99 0.65 5.78 10.55
N PRO A 100 1.11 5.31 9.37
CA PRO A 100 2.47 5.52 8.88
C PRO A 100 2.92 6.99 8.81
N PHE A 101 1.99 7.93 8.64
CA PHE A 101 2.23 9.38 8.63
C PHE A 101 1.66 10.09 9.87
N GLN A 102 1.60 9.38 11.01
CA GLN A 102 1.35 9.91 12.35
C GLN A 102 -0.09 10.39 12.62
N ALA A 103 -1.06 10.06 11.76
CA ALA A 103 -2.47 10.25 12.10
C ALA A 103 -2.91 9.27 13.20
N PRO A 104 -3.70 9.73 14.18
CA PRO A 104 -4.18 8.85 15.24
C PRO A 104 -5.22 7.87 14.70
N ILE A 105 -5.07 6.62 15.08
CA ILE A 105 -6.04 5.55 14.82
C ILE A 105 -6.96 5.44 16.02
N ASP A 106 -8.26 5.50 15.76
CA ASP A 106 -9.31 5.34 16.76
C ASP A 106 -10.50 4.65 16.07
N GLU A 107 -10.61 3.34 16.23
CA GLU A 107 -11.70 2.53 15.66
C GLU A 107 -12.39 1.70 16.74
N THR A 108 -13.71 1.61 16.64
CA THR A 108 -14.59 0.86 17.54
C THR A 108 -15.67 0.15 16.75
N PHE A 109 -16.01 -1.06 17.19
CA PHE A 109 -17.16 -1.80 16.71
C PHE A 109 -17.88 -2.46 17.88
N ARG A 110 -19.22 -2.52 17.81
CA ARG A 110 -20.07 -3.27 18.75
C ARG A 110 -21.29 -3.84 18.05
N TYR A 111 -21.64 -5.07 18.41
CA TYR A 111 -22.91 -5.70 18.12
C TYR A 111 -23.66 -5.98 19.42
N GLU A 112 -24.76 -5.28 19.65
CA GLU A 112 -25.58 -5.40 20.86
C GLU A 112 -27.06 -5.22 20.49
N ASP A 113 -27.94 -6.03 21.06
CA ASP A 113 -29.39 -5.97 20.85
C ASP A 113 -29.83 -5.90 19.36
N GLY A 114 -29.18 -6.71 18.50
CA GLY A 114 -29.47 -6.77 17.05
C GLY A 114 -29.01 -5.54 16.26
N VAL A 115 -28.11 -4.73 16.83
CA VAL A 115 -27.57 -3.53 16.19
C VAL A 115 -26.05 -3.63 16.15
N ALA A 116 -25.50 -3.69 14.93
CA ALA A 116 -24.09 -3.48 14.67
C ALA A 116 -23.82 -1.98 14.54
N SER A 117 -22.80 -1.47 15.23
CA SER A 117 -22.40 -0.06 15.20
C SER A 117 -20.88 0.05 15.14
N TRP A 118 -20.37 1.01 14.39
CA TRP A 118 -18.94 1.27 14.26
C TRP A 118 -18.64 2.76 14.22
N SER A 119 -17.43 3.11 14.62
CA SER A 119 -16.87 4.45 14.48
C SER A 119 -15.38 4.31 14.25
N THR A 120 -14.86 5.04 13.28
CA THR A 120 -13.43 5.25 13.04
C THR A 120 -13.13 6.75 13.20
N ALA A 121 -11.86 7.16 13.01
CA ALA A 121 -11.52 8.57 12.88
C ALA A 121 -12.17 9.24 11.64
N GLY A 122 -12.53 8.45 10.62
CA GLY A 122 -13.03 8.93 9.34
C GLY A 122 -14.53 8.74 9.10
N GLU A 123 -15.17 7.78 9.76
CA GLU A 123 -16.59 7.48 9.53
C GLU A 123 -17.27 6.92 10.78
N SER A 124 -18.60 6.90 10.79
CA SER A 124 -19.37 6.13 11.76
C SER A 124 -20.66 5.64 11.13
N GLY A 125 -21.17 4.52 11.60
CA GLY A 125 -22.37 3.91 11.05
C GLY A 125 -23.00 2.88 11.97
N SER A 126 -24.20 2.46 11.60
CA SER A 126 -24.87 1.34 12.25
C SER A 126 -25.84 0.65 11.31
N VAL A 127 -26.08 -0.63 11.53
CA VAL A 127 -27.07 -1.43 10.82
C VAL A 127 -27.78 -2.36 11.81
N ARG A 128 -29.10 -2.49 11.65
CA ARG A 128 -29.88 -3.49 12.39
C ARG A 128 -29.86 -4.80 11.62
N THR A 129 -29.42 -5.86 12.27
CA THR A 129 -29.35 -7.22 11.72
C THR A 129 -29.52 -8.22 12.85
N ASP A 130 -30.23 -9.32 12.61
CA ASP A 130 -30.37 -10.41 13.57
C ASP A 130 -29.19 -11.41 13.48
N ASP A 131 -28.52 -11.45 12.32
CA ASP A 131 -27.31 -12.23 12.08
C ASP A 131 -26.09 -11.29 12.08
N PRO A 132 -25.19 -11.38 13.07
CA PRO A 132 -23.97 -10.58 13.07
C PRO A 132 -23.04 -11.07 11.96
N GLY A 133 -22.81 -10.22 10.94
CA GLY A 133 -21.74 -10.43 9.98
C GLY A 133 -20.36 -10.19 10.60
N PHE A 134 -19.30 -10.65 9.94
CA PHE A 134 -17.92 -10.39 10.35
C PHE A 134 -17.59 -8.91 10.15
N TYR A 135 -17.23 -8.19 11.21
CA TYR A 135 -16.80 -6.81 11.10
C TYR A 135 -15.40 -6.71 10.49
N VAL A 136 -15.31 -6.09 9.31
CA VAL A 136 -14.05 -5.86 8.63
C VAL A 136 -13.46 -4.56 9.17
N ALA A 137 -12.46 -4.71 10.03
CA ALA A 137 -11.69 -3.59 10.54
C ALA A 137 -11.02 -2.85 9.39
N THR A 138 -10.91 -1.54 9.54
CA THR A 138 -10.26 -0.71 8.52
C THR A 138 -8.73 -0.63 8.72
N GLU A 139 -8.19 -1.22 9.78
CA GLU A 139 -6.75 -1.32 10.08
C GLU A 139 -6.25 -2.75 9.91
N TYR A 140 -5.36 -2.97 8.93
CA TYR A 140 -4.93 -4.32 8.56
C TYR A 140 -4.04 -4.99 9.63
N ALA A 141 -3.21 -4.22 10.35
CA ALA A 141 -2.36 -4.75 11.42
C ALA A 141 -3.14 -5.09 12.71
N ALA A 142 -4.47 -5.00 12.70
CA ALA A 142 -5.30 -5.63 13.72
C ALA A 142 -5.35 -7.17 13.61
N LEU A 143 -4.79 -7.76 12.54
CA LEU A 143 -4.53 -9.20 12.34
C LEU A 143 -5.72 -10.15 12.57
N GLY A 144 -6.93 -9.77 12.15
CA GLY A 144 -8.14 -10.60 12.27
C GLY A 144 -8.27 -11.79 11.29
N TRP A 145 -7.19 -12.19 10.63
CA TRP A 145 -7.17 -13.20 9.56
C TRP A 145 -7.60 -14.59 10.04
N THR A 146 -7.03 -15.07 11.14
CA THR A 146 -7.37 -16.37 11.75
C THR A 146 -8.87 -16.46 12.03
N GLU A 147 -9.42 -15.41 12.65
CA GLU A 147 -10.82 -15.33 13.05
C GLU A 147 -11.72 -15.26 11.81
N PHE A 148 -11.31 -14.48 10.80
CA PHE A 148 -12.05 -14.35 9.55
C PHE A 148 -12.15 -15.68 8.79
N VAL A 149 -11.02 -16.35 8.58
CA VAL A 149 -10.98 -17.63 7.84
C VAL A 149 -11.77 -18.69 8.61
N ARG A 150 -11.61 -18.79 9.93
CA ARG A 150 -12.39 -19.72 10.76
C ARG A 150 -13.89 -19.42 10.71
N ALA A 151 -14.32 -18.17 10.68
CA ALA A 151 -15.73 -17.80 10.52
C ALA A 151 -16.27 -18.21 9.15
N ALA A 152 -15.56 -17.91 8.07
CA ALA A 152 -15.99 -18.26 6.71
C ALA A 152 -16.05 -19.77 6.46
N MET A 153 -15.07 -20.52 7.00
CA MET A 153 -14.98 -21.98 6.86
C MET A 153 -16.05 -22.77 7.65
N GLN A 154 -16.90 -22.10 8.43
CA GLN A 154 -18.09 -22.72 9.02
C GLN A 154 -19.20 -22.93 7.99
N SER A 155 -19.19 -22.17 6.89
CA SER A 155 -20.13 -22.36 5.78
C SER A 155 -19.57 -23.36 4.76
N MET A 156 -20.47 -24.05 4.04
CA MET A 156 -20.06 -25.01 3.00
C MET A 156 -19.35 -24.35 1.81
N ASP A 157 -19.71 -23.10 1.49
CA ASP A 157 -19.20 -22.38 0.33
C ASP A 157 -18.00 -21.48 0.65
N GLY A 158 -17.57 -21.45 1.92
CA GLY A 158 -16.52 -20.58 2.43
C GLY A 158 -16.91 -19.11 2.47
N GLU A 159 -18.20 -18.80 2.55
CA GLU A 159 -18.74 -17.45 2.56
C GLU A 159 -19.04 -16.94 3.97
N VAL A 160 -18.85 -15.64 4.16
CA VAL A 160 -19.23 -14.92 5.38
C VAL A 160 -19.83 -13.57 5.01
N ALA A 161 -20.97 -13.24 5.61
CA ALA A 161 -21.52 -11.90 5.52
C ALA A 161 -20.58 -10.94 6.24
N VAL A 162 -20.28 -9.79 5.64
CA VAL A 162 -19.36 -8.80 6.22
C VAL A 162 -20.06 -7.50 6.54
N LEU A 163 -19.60 -6.85 7.60
CA LEU A 163 -20.03 -5.51 7.98
C LEU A 163 -18.97 -4.49 7.58
N PRO A 164 -19.37 -3.29 7.11
CA PRO A 164 -20.75 -2.75 7.07
C PRO A 164 -21.74 -3.38 6.08
N SER A 165 -21.26 -3.99 5.01
CA SER A 165 -22.12 -4.62 4.01
C SER A 165 -21.33 -5.52 3.08
N GLY A 166 -21.99 -6.54 2.54
CA GLY A 166 -21.48 -7.41 1.49
C GLY A 166 -21.24 -8.84 1.97
N THR A 167 -20.59 -9.61 1.12
CA THR A 167 -20.21 -10.99 1.40
C THR A 167 -18.79 -11.18 0.91
N ALA A 168 -18.01 -11.88 1.71
CA ALA A 168 -16.65 -12.26 1.35
C ALA A 168 -16.55 -13.78 1.32
N ARG A 169 -15.63 -14.27 0.50
CA ARG A 169 -15.42 -15.69 0.28
C ARG A 169 -13.97 -16.06 0.50
N VAL A 170 -13.77 -17.16 1.20
CA VAL A 170 -12.46 -17.72 1.52
C VAL A 170 -12.29 -19.04 0.77
N GLU A 171 -11.15 -19.17 0.07
CA GLU A 171 -10.80 -20.37 -0.69
C GLU A 171 -9.38 -20.83 -0.33
N ARG A 172 -9.21 -22.13 -0.11
CA ARG A 172 -7.89 -22.76 0.07
C ARG A 172 -7.31 -23.09 -1.30
N LEU A 173 -6.12 -22.58 -1.61
CA LEU A 173 -5.51 -22.70 -2.94
C LEU A 173 -4.51 -23.85 -3.05
N THR A 174 -3.50 -23.86 -2.18
CA THR A 174 -2.39 -24.82 -2.26
C THR A 174 -1.72 -25.02 -0.90
N ASP A 175 -0.88 -26.05 -0.82
CA ASP A 175 -0.12 -26.45 0.37
C ASP A 175 1.39 -26.42 0.10
N VAL A 176 2.15 -25.95 1.08
CA VAL A 176 3.61 -25.87 1.02
C VAL A 176 4.19 -26.28 2.37
N ASP A 177 5.15 -27.21 2.34
CA ASP A 177 5.94 -27.55 3.52
C ASP A 177 7.10 -26.55 3.66
N VAL A 178 7.27 -26.02 4.87
CA VAL A 178 8.32 -25.05 5.22
C VAL A 178 9.06 -25.52 6.47
N GLU A 179 10.31 -25.11 6.62
CA GLU A 179 11.11 -25.43 7.81
C GLU A 179 10.85 -24.42 8.92
N SER A 180 10.34 -24.89 10.06
CA SER A 180 10.26 -24.10 11.29
C SER A 180 11.40 -24.45 12.26
N PRO A 181 11.66 -23.65 13.31
CA PRO A 181 12.64 -24.01 14.34
C PRO A 181 12.38 -25.35 15.04
N ASP A 182 11.12 -25.81 15.07
CA ASP A 182 10.70 -27.07 15.68
C ASP A 182 10.58 -28.23 14.68
N GLY A 183 10.93 -27.99 13.41
CA GLY A 183 10.89 -28.94 12.31
C GLY A 183 9.92 -28.54 11.19
N PRO A 184 9.71 -29.41 10.19
CA PRO A 184 8.83 -29.12 9.06
C PRO A 184 7.37 -28.88 9.49
N VAL A 185 6.75 -27.84 8.95
CA VAL A 185 5.33 -27.51 9.13
C VAL A 185 4.69 -27.34 7.75
N SER A 186 3.49 -27.89 7.58
CA SER A 186 2.70 -27.69 6.36
C SER A 186 1.82 -26.44 6.50
N LEU A 187 1.91 -25.53 5.55
CA LEU A 187 1.11 -24.32 5.48
C LEU A 187 0.23 -24.34 4.24
N SER A 188 -1.01 -23.89 4.40
CA SER A 188 -1.98 -23.73 3.33
C SER A 188 -2.16 -22.27 2.97
N LEU A 189 -2.13 -21.94 1.68
CA LEU A 189 -2.47 -20.62 1.18
C LEU A 189 -3.99 -20.46 1.09
N TYR A 190 -4.52 -19.41 1.71
CA TYR A 190 -5.92 -19.02 1.59
C TYR A 190 -6.05 -17.68 0.88
N ALA A 191 -7.04 -17.59 0.00
CA ALA A 191 -7.45 -16.38 -0.69
C ALA A 191 -8.77 -15.84 -0.11
N ILE A 192 -8.82 -14.56 0.20
CA ILE A 192 -10.05 -13.85 0.61
C ILE A 192 -10.46 -12.92 -0.53
N SER A 193 -11.64 -13.16 -1.10
CA SER A 193 -12.26 -12.32 -2.13
C SER A 193 -13.50 -11.60 -1.60
N GLY A 194 -13.88 -10.49 -2.25
CA GLY A 194 -15.04 -9.67 -1.87
C GLY A 194 -14.75 -8.54 -0.88
N LEU A 195 -13.51 -8.41 -0.40
CA LEU A 195 -13.07 -7.30 0.46
C LEU A 195 -12.46 -6.12 -0.30
N GLY A 196 -11.99 -6.33 -1.53
CA GLY A 196 -11.33 -5.33 -2.37
C GLY A 196 -11.48 -5.64 -3.86
N PHE A 197 -10.61 -5.06 -4.68
CA PHE A 197 -10.60 -5.30 -6.13
C PHE A 197 -10.02 -6.65 -6.52
N THR A 198 -9.09 -7.15 -5.69
CA THR A 198 -8.34 -8.38 -5.91
C THR A 198 -8.37 -9.22 -4.63
N PRO A 199 -8.15 -10.54 -4.71
CA PRO A 199 -8.04 -11.38 -3.52
C PRO A 199 -6.86 -10.97 -2.65
N ALA A 200 -7.04 -11.05 -1.33
CA ALA A 200 -5.95 -10.97 -0.36
C ALA A 200 -5.49 -12.38 0.00
N TYR A 201 -4.20 -12.56 0.30
CA TYR A 201 -3.62 -13.86 0.64
C TYR A 201 -3.10 -13.94 2.07
N GLY A 202 -3.19 -15.13 2.66
CA GLY A 202 -2.58 -15.46 3.94
C GLY A 202 -2.26 -16.95 4.04
N TRP A 203 -1.15 -17.27 4.69
CA TRP A 203 -0.71 -18.65 4.92
C TRP A 203 -1.09 -19.09 6.33
N LEU A 204 -1.86 -20.17 6.40
CA LEU A 204 -2.39 -20.70 7.65
C LEU A 204 -1.88 -22.12 7.90
N ASN A 205 -1.70 -22.49 9.16
CA ASN A 205 -1.38 -23.87 9.55
C ASN A 205 -2.63 -24.78 9.52
N GLU A 206 -2.46 -26.05 9.91
CA GLU A 206 -3.54 -27.05 9.95
C GLU A 206 -4.71 -26.68 10.88
N ASP A 207 -4.46 -25.84 11.89
CA ASP A 207 -5.46 -25.34 12.84
C ASP A 207 -6.14 -24.04 12.36
N LEU A 208 -5.91 -23.64 11.10
CA LEU A 208 -6.37 -22.38 10.52
C LEU A 208 -5.86 -21.15 11.28
N GLU A 209 -4.66 -21.22 11.85
CA GLU A 209 -4.01 -20.05 12.45
C GLU A 209 -3.13 -19.37 11.41
N LEU A 210 -3.26 -18.05 11.29
CA LEU A 210 -2.39 -17.24 10.46
C LEU A 210 -0.93 -17.40 10.92
N THR A 211 -0.10 -17.89 10.01
CA THR A 211 1.33 -18.11 10.25
C THR A 211 2.15 -17.07 9.51
N VAL A 212 1.88 -16.87 8.22
CA VAL A 212 2.65 -15.94 7.36
C VAL A 212 1.72 -15.01 6.58
N LEU A 213 2.09 -13.73 6.51
CA LEU A 213 1.57 -12.75 5.56
C LEU A 213 2.71 -12.28 4.66
N ASP A 214 2.42 -12.12 3.38
CA ASP A 214 3.33 -11.51 2.42
C ASP A 214 2.57 -10.55 1.50
N PHE A 215 3.06 -9.31 1.45
CA PHE A 215 2.53 -8.22 0.63
C PHE A 215 3.43 -8.03 -0.59
N SER A 216 3.49 -9.05 -1.44
CA SER A 216 4.25 -9.05 -2.70
C SER A 216 5.74 -8.74 -2.50
N GLY A 217 6.35 -9.24 -1.42
CA GLY A 217 7.76 -9.04 -1.09
C GLY A 217 8.11 -7.65 -0.54
N PHE A 218 7.22 -6.67 -0.61
CA PHE A 218 7.46 -5.34 -0.03
C PHE A 218 7.47 -5.42 1.50
N MET A 219 6.50 -6.13 2.09
CA MET A 219 6.37 -6.32 3.53
C MET A 219 5.93 -7.76 3.81
N GLY A 220 6.51 -8.39 4.83
CA GLY A 220 6.16 -9.74 5.24
C GLY A 220 6.12 -9.88 6.75
N MET A 221 5.33 -10.84 7.23
CA MET A 221 5.21 -11.20 8.64
C MET A 221 5.30 -12.71 8.78
N PHE A 222 6.11 -13.20 9.71
CA PHE A 222 6.25 -14.63 10.03
C PHE A 222 6.47 -14.83 11.52
N PRO A 223 6.31 -16.06 12.07
CA PRO A 223 6.46 -16.28 13.50
C PRO A 223 7.89 -16.02 13.95
N LYS A 224 8.04 -15.40 15.12
CA LYS A 224 9.33 -15.00 15.66
C LYS A 224 10.31 -16.17 15.73
N GLY A 225 11.52 -15.95 15.24
CA GLY A 225 12.60 -16.95 15.22
C GLY A 225 12.57 -17.90 14.03
N TRP A 226 11.61 -17.79 13.12
CA TRP A 226 11.67 -18.48 11.82
C TRP A 226 12.71 -17.83 10.90
N SER A 227 13.19 -18.58 9.90
CA SER A 227 14.08 -18.01 8.88
C SER A 227 13.30 -17.09 7.94
N PRO A 228 13.82 -15.88 7.60
CA PRO A 228 13.25 -15.03 6.57
C PRO A 228 13.12 -15.70 5.19
N ASP A 229 13.92 -16.75 4.92
CA ASP A 229 13.85 -17.52 3.67
C ASP A 229 12.46 -18.15 3.43
N VAL A 230 11.71 -18.40 4.50
CA VAL A 230 10.33 -18.91 4.42
C VAL A 230 9.44 -17.93 3.66
N LEU A 231 9.61 -16.62 3.87
CA LEU A 231 8.86 -15.62 3.11
C LEU A 231 9.15 -15.73 1.63
N ALA A 232 10.42 -15.76 1.23
CA ALA A 232 10.80 -15.84 -0.19
C ALA A 232 10.20 -17.07 -0.88
N GLN A 233 10.23 -18.24 -0.21
CA GLN A 233 9.61 -19.46 -0.70
C GLN A 233 8.09 -19.28 -0.89
N LEU A 234 7.40 -18.74 0.12
CA LEU A 234 5.95 -18.59 0.09
C LEU A 234 5.50 -17.48 -0.88
N SER A 235 6.23 -16.38 -1.01
CA SER A 235 6.01 -15.31 -1.98
C SER A 235 6.03 -15.82 -3.41
N ALA A 236 6.98 -16.70 -3.75
CA ALA A 236 7.05 -17.31 -5.07
C ALA A 236 5.78 -18.12 -5.38
N VAL A 237 5.26 -18.86 -4.39
CA VAL A 237 4.02 -19.63 -4.56
C VAL A 237 2.79 -18.71 -4.66
N GLN A 238 2.73 -17.60 -3.93
CA GLN A 238 1.66 -16.59 -4.10
C GLN A 238 1.67 -16.01 -5.52
N LEU A 239 2.84 -15.66 -6.05
CA LEU A 239 3.00 -15.14 -7.41
C LEU A 239 2.53 -16.15 -8.46
N GLU A 240 2.82 -17.43 -8.27
CA GLU A 240 2.31 -18.51 -9.13
C GLU A 240 0.77 -18.61 -9.08
N GLN A 241 0.16 -18.51 -7.90
CA GLN A 241 -1.30 -18.54 -7.77
C GLN A 241 -1.96 -17.31 -8.40
N ASP A 242 -1.36 -16.13 -8.27
CA ASP A 242 -1.80 -14.94 -8.99
C ASP A 242 -1.71 -15.13 -10.50
N ALA A 243 -0.62 -15.71 -11.01
CA ALA A 243 -0.48 -15.99 -12.43
C ALA A 243 -1.55 -16.97 -12.93
N VAL A 244 -1.89 -18.00 -12.15
CA VAL A 244 -2.99 -18.93 -12.49
C VAL A 244 -4.33 -18.19 -12.55
N MET A 245 -4.61 -17.33 -11.56
CA MET A 245 -5.85 -16.57 -11.49
C MET A 245 -5.99 -15.59 -12.66
N VAL A 246 -4.96 -14.77 -12.90
CA VAL A 246 -4.94 -13.79 -13.99
C VAL A 246 -4.90 -14.49 -15.35
N GLY A 247 -4.22 -15.63 -15.48
CA GLY A 247 -4.20 -16.40 -16.72
C GLY A 247 -5.56 -17.01 -17.07
N ARG A 248 -6.32 -17.44 -16.06
CA ARG A 248 -7.74 -17.81 -16.24
C ARG A 248 -8.57 -16.62 -16.72
N MET A 249 -8.37 -15.45 -16.13
CA MET A 249 -9.04 -14.22 -16.56
C MET A 249 -8.67 -13.85 -18.00
N ALA A 250 -7.40 -13.98 -18.39
CA ALA A 250 -6.95 -13.78 -19.76
C ALA A 250 -7.68 -14.71 -20.72
N GLY A 251 -7.78 -16.00 -20.39
CA GLY A 251 -8.53 -16.98 -21.20
C GLY A 251 -10.03 -16.69 -21.32
N GLU A 252 -10.62 -16.01 -20.33
CA GLU A 252 -12.06 -15.66 -20.31
C GLU A 252 -12.36 -14.30 -20.95
N LEU A 253 -11.46 -13.32 -20.81
CA LEU A 253 -11.71 -11.91 -21.13
C LEU A 253 -10.92 -11.39 -22.33
N ALA A 254 -9.77 -11.99 -22.66
CA ALA A 254 -8.95 -11.53 -23.76
C ALA A 254 -9.47 -12.07 -25.10
N TYR A 255 -9.43 -11.22 -26.13
CA TYR A 255 -9.82 -11.58 -27.48
C TYR A 255 -8.64 -11.36 -28.43
N VAL A 256 -8.11 -12.45 -28.98
CA VAL A 256 -7.15 -12.36 -30.08
C VAL A 256 -7.93 -12.07 -31.35
N GLN A 257 -7.75 -10.86 -31.88
CA GLN A 257 -8.36 -10.49 -33.15
C GLN A 257 -7.44 -10.88 -34.31
N GLU A 258 -7.91 -11.81 -35.14
CA GLU A 258 -7.27 -12.10 -36.42
C GLU A 258 -7.73 -11.08 -37.48
N GLY A 259 -6.77 -10.53 -38.24
CA GLY A 259 -7.01 -9.55 -39.30
C GLY A 259 -7.31 -8.13 -38.80
N ALA A 260 -7.68 -7.24 -39.71
CA ALA A 260 -7.88 -5.83 -39.42
C ALA A 260 -9.14 -5.57 -38.56
N VAL A 261 -9.03 -4.59 -37.65
CA VAL A 261 -10.16 -3.96 -36.96
C VAL A 261 -10.34 -2.57 -37.52
N ILE A 262 -11.58 -2.19 -37.79
CA ILE A 262 -11.95 -0.85 -38.20
C ILE A 262 -12.91 -0.29 -37.15
N PHE A 263 -12.54 0.82 -36.53
CA PHE A 263 -13.43 1.61 -35.71
C PHE A 263 -14.13 2.62 -36.62
N ASP A 264 -15.46 2.52 -36.72
CA ASP A 264 -16.27 3.34 -37.61
C ASP A 264 -16.86 4.53 -36.85
N ASN A 265 -16.89 5.71 -37.46
CA ASN A 265 -17.54 6.92 -36.93
C ASN A 265 -17.12 7.28 -35.48
N VAL A 266 -15.83 7.18 -35.18
CA VAL A 266 -15.26 7.59 -33.89
C VAL A 266 -14.79 9.05 -33.95
N ASP A 267 -14.91 9.74 -32.83
CA ASP A 267 -14.25 11.03 -32.63
C ASP A 267 -12.82 10.79 -32.13
N VAL A 268 -11.81 10.98 -32.98
CA VAL A 268 -10.42 10.68 -32.62
C VAL A 268 -9.83 11.85 -31.84
N VAL A 269 -9.33 11.56 -30.62
CA VAL A 269 -8.60 12.53 -29.80
C VAL A 269 -7.17 12.61 -30.30
N ASP A 270 -6.85 13.69 -31.02
CA ASP A 270 -5.48 13.98 -31.45
C ASP A 270 -4.79 14.86 -30.40
N VAL A 271 -3.96 14.21 -29.58
CA VAL A 271 -3.22 14.84 -28.49
C VAL A 271 -2.10 15.76 -28.97
N GLU A 272 -1.57 15.58 -30.20
CA GLU A 272 -0.52 16.43 -30.74
C GLU A 272 -1.07 17.79 -31.17
N SER A 273 -2.23 17.80 -31.85
CA SER A 273 -2.88 19.03 -32.29
C SER A 273 -3.84 19.62 -31.26
N GLY A 274 -4.25 18.84 -30.26
CA GLY A 274 -5.28 19.21 -29.29
C GLY A 274 -6.69 19.26 -29.89
N ALA A 275 -6.91 18.58 -31.01
CA ALA A 275 -8.18 18.56 -31.75
C ALA A 275 -8.95 17.26 -31.55
N LEU A 276 -10.26 17.34 -31.76
CA LEU A 276 -11.14 16.18 -31.88
C LEU A 276 -11.50 16.01 -33.36
N LEU A 277 -11.06 14.91 -33.98
CA LEU A 277 -11.35 14.61 -35.38
C LEU A 277 -12.67 13.81 -35.44
N GLU A 278 -13.77 14.52 -35.70
CA GLU A 278 -15.12 13.95 -35.68
C GLU A 278 -15.39 12.99 -36.85
N ASP A 279 -16.23 11.98 -36.63
CA ASP A 279 -16.73 11.05 -37.65
C ASP A 279 -15.63 10.34 -38.47
N HIS A 280 -14.55 9.93 -37.82
CA HIS A 280 -13.42 9.26 -38.47
C HIS A 280 -13.51 7.74 -38.43
N PHE A 281 -12.78 7.12 -39.35
CA PHE A 281 -12.50 5.68 -39.43
C PHE A 281 -11.06 5.44 -39.03
N VAL A 282 -10.82 4.49 -38.12
CA VAL A 282 -9.48 4.11 -37.67
C VAL A 282 -9.28 2.62 -37.92
N MET A 283 -8.27 2.28 -38.72
CA MET A 283 -7.91 0.89 -39.02
C MET A 283 -6.70 0.46 -38.20
N VAL A 284 -6.82 -0.67 -37.53
CA VAL A 284 -5.77 -1.35 -36.77
C VAL A 284 -5.52 -2.71 -37.40
N GLU A 285 -4.26 -3.00 -37.73
CA GLU A 285 -3.82 -4.28 -38.27
C GLU A 285 -2.54 -4.72 -37.54
N ASP A 286 -2.47 -5.97 -37.10
CA ASP A 286 -1.34 -6.55 -36.35
C ASP A 286 -0.89 -5.66 -35.16
N GLY A 287 -1.86 -5.14 -34.40
CA GLY A 287 -1.62 -4.28 -33.24
C GLY A 287 -1.14 -2.86 -33.56
N LYS A 288 -1.18 -2.44 -34.83
CA LYS A 288 -0.73 -1.11 -35.26
C LYS A 288 -1.83 -0.35 -35.96
N ILE A 289 -1.92 0.95 -35.71
CA ILE A 289 -2.77 1.85 -36.48
C ILE A 289 -2.16 2.00 -37.88
N THR A 290 -2.90 1.59 -38.91
CA THR A 290 -2.45 1.63 -40.32
C THR A 290 -3.15 2.73 -41.13
N ALA A 291 -4.32 3.21 -40.68
CA ALA A 291 -4.99 4.35 -41.28
C ALA A 291 -5.90 5.09 -40.28
N ILE A 292 -5.96 6.42 -40.44
CA ILE A 292 -6.96 7.31 -39.84
C ILE A 292 -7.53 8.12 -41.00
N SER A 293 -8.85 8.09 -41.19
CA SER A 293 -9.50 8.64 -42.39
C SER A 293 -10.88 9.21 -42.11
N GLY A 294 -11.19 10.40 -42.62
CA GLY A 294 -12.56 10.94 -42.64
C GLY A 294 -13.45 10.32 -43.73
N ALA A 295 -12.92 9.40 -44.53
CA ALA A 295 -13.68 8.60 -45.50
C ALA A 295 -13.74 7.14 -45.06
N VAL A 296 -14.85 6.46 -45.39
CA VAL A 296 -15.09 5.05 -45.08
C VAL A 296 -13.90 4.18 -45.51
N ILE A 297 -13.44 3.35 -44.58
CA ILE A 297 -12.48 2.28 -44.83
C ILE A 297 -13.28 0.98 -44.93
N ASP A 298 -13.16 0.27 -46.06
CA ASP A 298 -13.84 -1.01 -46.29
C ASP A 298 -12.80 -2.05 -46.69
N VAL A 299 -12.52 -2.98 -45.76
CA VAL A 299 -11.58 -4.09 -45.95
C VAL A 299 -12.33 -5.41 -45.75
N PRO A 300 -12.38 -6.28 -46.78
CA PRO A 300 -13.08 -7.55 -46.68
C PRO A 300 -12.59 -8.41 -45.50
N GLY A 301 -13.52 -8.81 -44.63
CA GLY A 301 -13.23 -9.65 -43.48
C GLY A 301 -12.70 -8.88 -42.26
N ALA A 302 -12.55 -7.55 -42.34
CA ALA A 302 -12.24 -6.75 -41.17
C ALA A 302 -13.39 -6.75 -40.17
N LYS A 303 -13.06 -6.67 -38.88
CA LYS A 303 -14.05 -6.48 -37.82
C LYS A 303 -14.36 -5.00 -37.69
N HIS A 304 -15.63 -4.66 -37.87
CA HIS A 304 -16.12 -3.30 -37.68
C HIS A 304 -16.66 -3.10 -36.26
N ILE A 305 -16.25 -2.00 -35.64
CA ILE A 305 -16.71 -1.55 -34.32
C ILE A 305 -17.33 -0.17 -34.50
N ASP A 306 -18.64 -0.06 -34.34
CA ASP A 306 -19.35 1.21 -34.41
C ASP A 306 -19.07 2.07 -33.17
N GLY A 307 -18.38 3.19 -33.41
CA GLY A 307 -18.01 4.17 -32.41
C GLY A 307 -18.90 5.40 -32.39
N THR A 308 -20.04 5.41 -33.08
CA THR A 308 -20.94 6.57 -33.15
C THR A 308 -21.24 7.15 -31.77
N GLY A 309 -20.93 8.44 -31.58
CA GLY A 309 -21.12 9.16 -30.32
C GLY A 309 -20.12 8.80 -29.22
N LYS A 310 -19.00 8.17 -29.58
CA LYS A 310 -17.88 7.83 -28.70
C LYS A 310 -16.60 8.43 -29.25
N SER A 311 -15.65 8.70 -28.35
CA SER A 311 -14.32 9.13 -28.71
C SER A 311 -13.34 7.97 -28.65
N LEU A 312 -12.36 7.97 -29.55
CA LEU A 312 -11.21 7.06 -29.53
C LEU A 312 -9.98 7.86 -29.11
N MET A 313 -9.38 7.50 -27.98
CA MET A 313 -8.20 8.15 -27.44
C MET A 313 -7.00 7.21 -27.41
N PRO A 314 -5.76 7.73 -27.43
CA PRO A 314 -4.58 6.94 -27.11
C PRO A 314 -4.74 6.25 -25.75
N GLY A 315 -4.22 5.03 -25.63
CA GLY A 315 -4.16 4.34 -24.34
C GLY A 315 -3.34 5.15 -23.33
N MET A 316 -3.81 5.22 -22.09
CA MET A 316 -3.17 6.03 -21.05
C MET A 316 -1.90 5.37 -20.54
N TRP A 317 -0.99 6.20 -20.05
CA TRP A 317 0.26 5.78 -19.44
C TRP A 317 0.25 6.12 -17.96
N ASP A 318 0.55 5.14 -17.12
CA ASP A 318 0.99 5.43 -15.76
C ASP A 318 2.51 5.62 -15.79
N MET A 319 2.96 6.82 -15.44
CA MET A 319 4.38 7.19 -15.50
C MET A 319 5.15 6.83 -14.23
N HIS A 320 4.47 6.35 -13.18
CA HIS A 320 5.08 5.99 -11.90
C HIS A 320 4.44 4.75 -11.28
N GLY A 321 4.60 3.62 -11.96
CA GLY A 321 4.01 2.36 -11.51
C GLY A 321 4.91 1.55 -10.59
N HIS A 322 4.29 0.98 -9.56
CA HIS A 322 4.75 -0.20 -8.83
C HIS A 322 3.59 -1.19 -8.85
N PHE A 323 3.72 -2.33 -9.51
CA PHE A 323 2.55 -3.16 -9.80
C PHE A 323 2.87 -4.66 -9.85
N SER A 324 1.88 -5.43 -9.39
CA SER A 324 1.82 -6.88 -9.46
C SER A 324 1.04 -7.37 -10.68
N LEU A 325 0.90 -8.69 -10.84
CA LEU A 325 0.03 -9.30 -11.87
C LEU A 325 -1.41 -8.80 -11.77
N SER A 326 -1.94 -8.74 -10.55
CA SER A 326 -3.32 -8.33 -10.30
C SER A 326 -3.56 -6.84 -10.60
N ASP A 327 -2.57 -5.99 -10.33
CA ASP A 327 -2.61 -4.56 -10.70
C ASP A 327 -2.57 -4.37 -12.22
N GLY A 328 -1.89 -5.26 -12.96
CA GLY A 328 -1.91 -5.26 -14.42
C GLY A 328 -3.32 -5.33 -15.01
N VAL A 329 -4.18 -6.16 -14.42
CA VAL A 329 -5.60 -6.27 -14.81
C VAL A 329 -6.35 -4.97 -14.55
N LEU A 330 -6.13 -4.36 -13.37
CA LEU A 330 -6.77 -3.11 -12.98
C LEU A 330 -6.31 -1.93 -13.84
N ASN A 331 -5.04 -1.89 -14.22
CA ASN A 331 -4.49 -0.92 -15.16
C ASN A 331 -5.25 -0.97 -16.50
N ILE A 332 -5.37 -2.16 -17.10
CA ILE A 332 -6.11 -2.33 -18.35
C ILE A 332 -7.59 -1.94 -18.20
N ALA A 333 -8.23 -2.34 -17.09
CA ALA A 333 -9.62 -1.96 -16.80
C ALA A 333 -9.80 -0.43 -16.65
N GLY A 334 -8.79 0.25 -16.13
CA GLY A 334 -8.72 1.71 -16.02
C GLY A 334 -8.33 2.43 -17.31
N GLY A 335 -8.03 1.72 -18.40
CA GLY A 335 -7.58 2.31 -19.67
C GLY A 335 -6.08 2.64 -19.72
N ILE A 336 -5.31 2.17 -18.74
CA ILE A 336 -3.85 2.29 -18.68
C ILE A 336 -3.23 1.13 -19.44
N THR A 337 -2.74 1.39 -20.65
CA THR A 337 -2.19 0.37 -21.55
C THR A 337 -0.67 0.24 -21.48
N SER A 338 -0.03 1.19 -20.81
CA SER A 338 1.42 1.21 -20.63
C SER A 338 1.74 1.73 -19.23
N VAL A 339 2.74 1.13 -18.61
CA VAL A 339 3.23 1.56 -17.31
C VAL A 339 4.74 1.70 -17.36
N ARG A 340 5.24 2.81 -16.81
CA ARG A 340 6.66 2.95 -16.48
C ARG A 340 6.88 2.43 -15.08
N ASP A 341 7.51 1.26 -14.99
CA ASP A 341 8.02 0.70 -13.75
C ASP A 341 9.19 1.55 -13.23
N ILE A 342 9.11 1.88 -11.95
CA ILE A 342 9.99 2.87 -11.31
C ILE A 342 10.78 2.22 -10.15
N GLY A 343 11.29 1.02 -10.40
CA GLY A 343 12.30 0.37 -9.56
C GLY A 343 11.87 -0.94 -8.91
N SER A 344 11.13 -1.78 -9.64
CA SER A 344 10.83 -3.14 -9.17
C SER A 344 12.06 -4.04 -9.19
N VAL A 345 12.02 -5.13 -8.41
CA VAL A 345 13.04 -6.18 -8.40
C VAL A 345 13.19 -6.79 -9.80
N HIS A 346 14.42 -6.93 -10.29
CA HIS A 346 14.73 -7.27 -11.67
C HIS A 346 14.06 -8.56 -12.15
N GLU A 347 14.25 -9.66 -11.42
CA GLU A 347 13.75 -10.97 -11.79
C GLU A 347 12.21 -10.96 -11.89
N GLN A 348 11.56 -10.31 -10.94
CA GLN A 348 10.09 -10.20 -10.88
C GLN A 348 9.54 -9.39 -12.06
N ILE A 349 10.13 -8.22 -12.36
CA ILE A 349 9.62 -7.37 -13.44
C ILE A 349 9.92 -7.97 -14.82
N MET A 350 11.02 -8.71 -14.98
CA MET A 350 11.33 -9.42 -16.22
C MET A 350 10.31 -10.55 -16.48
N GLU A 351 9.99 -11.34 -15.45
CA GLU A 351 8.98 -12.39 -15.55
C GLU A 351 7.61 -11.80 -15.85
N LEU A 352 7.19 -10.76 -15.11
CA LEU A 352 5.92 -10.07 -15.31
C LEU A 352 5.80 -9.51 -16.74
N THR A 353 6.85 -8.87 -17.23
CA THR A 353 6.87 -8.31 -18.60
C THR A 353 6.72 -9.42 -19.64
N ALA A 354 7.46 -10.53 -19.52
CA ALA A 354 7.36 -11.64 -20.46
C ALA A 354 5.95 -12.27 -20.50
N LYS A 355 5.30 -12.33 -19.32
CA LYS A 355 3.94 -12.83 -19.15
C LYS A 355 2.90 -11.89 -19.78
N HIS A 356 3.02 -10.57 -19.63
CA HIS A 356 2.19 -9.60 -20.35
C HIS A 356 2.41 -9.65 -21.87
N ASP A 357 3.67 -9.61 -22.32
CA ASP A 357 4.04 -9.58 -23.75
C ASP A 357 3.58 -10.82 -24.51
N SER A 358 3.55 -11.98 -23.85
CA SER A 358 3.07 -13.24 -24.43
C SER A 358 1.54 -13.36 -24.45
N GLY A 359 0.83 -12.49 -23.71
CA GLY A 359 -0.61 -12.59 -23.52
C GLY A 359 -1.06 -13.72 -22.60
N GLU A 360 -0.13 -14.35 -21.85
CA GLU A 360 -0.45 -15.37 -20.83
C GLU A 360 -1.36 -14.78 -19.74
N VAL A 361 -1.15 -13.51 -19.41
CA VAL A 361 -1.88 -12.74 -18.39
C VAL A 361 -2.23 -11.36 -18.94
N ILE A 362 -3.33 -10.78 -18.45
CA ILE A 362 -3.76 -9.44 -18.84
C ILE A 362 -2.90 -8.41 -18.11
N GLY A 363 -2.28 -7.51 -18.86
CA GLY A 363 -1.61 -6.35 -18.27
C GLY A 363 -1.09 -5.35 -19.30
N PRO A 364 -0.56 -4.22 -18.82
CA PRO A 364 -0.04 -3.15 -19.66
C PRO A 364 1.34 -3.50 -20.25
N ASN A 365 1.76 -2.75 -21.27
CA ASN A 365 3.16 -2.74 -21.71
C ASN A 365 4.04 -2.17 -20.60
N THR A 366 5.14 -2.84 -20.28
CA THR A 366 6.04 -2.43 -19.19
C THR A 366 7.29 -1.75 -19.72
N TYR A 367 7.57 -0.56 -19.21
CA TYR A 367 8.78 0.21 -19.48
C TYR A 367 9.60 0.35 -18.19
N ARG A 368 10.81 -0.20 -18.15
CA ARG A 368 11.51 -0.45 -16.88
C ARG A 368 12.56 0.60 -16.56
N SER A 369 12.59 1.02 -15.30
CA SER A 369 13.64 1.86 -14.71
C SER A 369 14.40 1.07 -13.65
N GLY A 370 15.73 1.08 -13.72
CA GLY A 370 16.59 0.47 -12.72
C GLY A 370 16.54 1.29 -11.43
N PHE A 371 16.82 0.67 -10.29
CA PHE A 371 16.81 1.34 -8.99
C PHE A 371 18.19 1.25 -8.33
N ILE A 372 18.68 2.37 -7.81
CA ILE A 372 19.95 2.43 -7.07
C ILE A 372 19.77 3.32 -5.85
N ASP A 373 20.06 2.76 -4.67
CA ASP A 373 20.28 3.52 -3.45
C ASP A 373 21.59 3.10 -2.78
N GLN A 374 22.21 4.01 -2.05
CA GLN A 374 23.42 3.70 -1.30
C GLN A 374 23.09 3.13 0.08
N ALA A 375 23.81 2.09 0.49
CA ALA A 375 23.66 1.45 1.79
C ALA A 375 23.74 2.48 2.92
N SER A 376 22.65 2.64 3.67
CA SER A 376 22.56 3.55 4.80
C SER A 376 21.42 3.10 5.75
N PRO A 377 21.35 3.63 6.98
CA PRO A 377 20.22 3.37 7.88
C PRO A 377 18.84 3.83 7.36
N TYR A 378 18.80 4.59 6.25
CA TYR A 378 17.57 5.11 5.63
C TYR A 378 17.33 4.54 4.22
N ALA A 379 18.20 3.64 3.78
CA ALA A 379 18.13 3.09 2.43
C ALA A 379 16.98 2.09 2.27
N THR A 380 16.62 1.80 1.03
CA THR A 380 15.51 0.92 0.65
C THR A 380 15.93 0.07 -0.55
N GLY A 381 15.31 -1.09 -0.74
CA GLY A 381 15.65 -2.03 -1.81
C GLY A 381 17.10 -2.55 -1.79
N ASP A 382 17.55 -3.06 -2.95
CA ASP A 382 18.89 -3.61 -3.12
C ASP A 382 19.95 -2.52 -3.25
N THR A 383 20.61 -2.23 -2.12
CA THR A 383 21.58 -1.13 -2.00
C THR A 383 22.97 -1.45 -2.57
N VAL A 384 23.74 -0.39 -2.88
CA VAL A 384 25.16 -0.44 -3.24
C VAL A 384 26.04 0.17 -2.14
N ALA A 385 27.26 -0.34 -1.96
CA ALA A 385 28.21 0.11 -0.93
C ALA A 385 29.29 1.07 -1.46
N SER A 386 29.45 1.21 -2.77
CA SER A 386 30.45 2.08 -3.40
C SER A 386 29.99 2.64 -4.75
N LEU A 387 30.67 3.70 -5.23
CA LEU A 387 30.44 4.24 -6.56
C LEU A 387 30.69 3.19 -7.65
N GLU A 388 31.73 2.36 -7.52
CA GLU A 388 32.02 1.31 -8.51
C GLU A 388 30.85 0.33 -8.62
N GLU A 389 30.30 -0.13 -7.49
CA GLU A 389 29.10 -0.99 -7.48
C GLU A 389 27.88 -0.29 -8.08
N ALA A 390 27.73 1.03 -7.88
CA ALA A 390 26.67 1.81 -8.52
C ALA A 390 26.84 1.84 -10.05
N LEU A 391 28.06 2.05 -10.55
CA LEU A 391 28.36 2.05 -11.99
C LEU A 391 28.17 0.66 -12.61
N GLU A 392 28.60 -0.40 -11.92
CA GLU A 392 28.33 -1.80 -12.33
C GLU A 392 26.83 -2.09 -12.38
N ARG A 393 26.04 -1.53 -11.44
CA ARG A 393 24.58 -1.66 -11.46
C ARG A 393 23.95 -0.91 -12.64
N VAL A 394 24.48 0.25 -13.03
CA VAL A 394 24.07 0.94 -14.26
C VAL A 394 24.34 0.08 -15.49
N ASP A 395 25.54 -0.51 -15.58
CA ASP A 395 25.90 -1.41 -16.69
C ASP A 395 24.95 -2.62 -16.77
N PHE A 396 24.68 -3.24 -15.62
CA PHE A 396 23.73 -4.35 -15.54
C PHE A 396 22.35 -3.99 -16.09
N TYR A 397 21.79 -2.84 -15.71
CA TYR A 397 20.49 -2.41 -16.21
C TYR A 397 20.52 -2.11 -17.71
N ALA A 398 21.60 -1.50 -18.22
CA ALA A 398 21.78 -1.27 -19.65
C ALA A 398 21.81 -2.58 -20.45
N GLU A 399 22.58 -3.57 -19.98
CA GLU A 399 22.69 -4.90 -20.59
C GLU A 399 21.35 -5.67 -20.59
N ASN A 400 20.45 -5.34 -19.66
CA ASN A 400 19.11 -5.94 -19.54
C ASN A 400 18.00 -5.08 -20.18
N GLY A 401 18.35 -4.07 -20.98
CA GLY A 401 17.39 -3.31 -21.80
C GLY A 401 16.48 -2.38 -20.99
N TYR A 402 16.96 -1.86 -19.87
CA TYR A 402 16.30 -0.78 -19.15
C TYR A 402 16.49 0.54 -19.90
N MET A 403 15.53 1.46 -19.74
CA MET A 403 15.57 2.77 -20.41
C MET A 403 16.03 3.91 -19.50
N GLN A 404 16.03 3.68 -18.19
CA GLN A 404 16.19 4.71 -17.18
C GLN A 404 16.81 4.14 -15.91
N ILE A 405 17.55 4.96 -15.18
CA ILE A 405 18.03 4.71 -13.81
C ILE A 405 17.33 5.68 -12.87
N LYS A 406 16.78 5.16 -11.77
CA LYS A 406 16.24 5.90 -10.64
C LYS A 406 17.24 5.88 -9.50
N LEU A 407 17.66 7.06 -9.07
CA LEU A 407 18.38 7.26 -7.82
C LEU A 407 17.43 7.52 -6.65
N TYR A 408 17.85 7.11 -5.46
CA TYR A 408 17.13 7.35 -4.23
C TYR A 408 17.91 8.22 -3.24
N SER A 409 17.27 8.56 -2.12
CA SER A 409 17.70 9.65 -1.25
C SER A 409 18.98 9.38 -0.45
N SER A 410 19.51 8.15 -0.38
CA SER A 410 20.72 7.84 0.40
C SER A 410 22.02 7.98 -0.38
N ILE A 411 21.95 8.12 -1.71
CA ILE A 411 23.11 8.33 -2.59
C ILE A 411 23.96 9.51 -2.11
N ASP A 412 25.27 9.36 -2.13
CA ASP A 412 26.22 10.44 -1.92
C ASP A 412 26.13 11.44 -3.10
N PRO A 413 25.87 12.73 -2.86
CA PRO A 413 25.82 13.73 -3.93
C PRO A 413 27.07 13.75 -4.83
N GLU A 414 28.24 13.36 -4.32
CA GLU A 414 29.47 13.28 -5.13
C GLU A 414 29.44 12.17 -6.20
N TRP A 415 28.55 11.18 -6.09
CA TRP A 415 28.44 10.07 -7.05
C TRP A 415 27.56 10.42 -8.25
N VAL A 416 26.76 11.47 -8.15
CA VAL A 416 25.67 11.73 -9.10
C VAL A 416 26.19 12.04 -10.50
N ASP A 417 27.22 12.88 -10.62
CA ASP A 417 27.82 13.25 -11.91
C ASP A 417 28.36 12.01 -12.65
N ASP A 418 29.10 11.15 -11.93
CA ASP A 418 29.70 9.93 -12.50
C ASP A 418 28.62 8.90 -12.91
N ILE A 419 27.57 8.75 -12.10
CA ILE A 419 26.43 7.89 -12.42
C ILE A 419 25.67 8.44 -13.64
N ALA A 420 25.46 9.75 -13.72
CA ALA A 420 24.82 10.40 -14.87
C ALA A 420 25.61 10.17 -16.15
N GLU A 421 26.93 10.42 -16.12
CA GLU A 421 27.81 10.20 -17.27
C GLU A 421 27.74 8.75 -17.75
N ARG A 422 27.81 7.77 -16.83
CA ARG A 422 27.71 6.35 -17.19
C ARG A 422 26.33 5.99 -17.75
N THR A 423 25.26 6.49 -17.14
CA THR A 423 23.87 6.25 -17.55
C THR A 423 23.63 6.77 -18.97
N HIS A 424 24.02 8.01 -19.24
CA HIS A 424 23.93 8.63 -20.57
C HIS A 424 24.84 7.96 -21.59
N GLY A 425 26.00 7.44 -21.17
CA GLY A 425 26.90 6.65 -22.02
C GLY A 425 26.25 5.40 -22.63
N HIS A 426 25.24 4.84 -21.97
CA HIS A 426 24.41 3.73 -22.46
C HIS A 426 23.14 4.20 -23.20
N GLY A 427 22.91 5.50 -23.31
CA GLY A 427 21.70 6.08 -23.89
C GLY A 427 20.46 5.95 -23.00
N MET A 428 20.64 5.60 -21.71
CA MET A 428 19.57 5.60 -20.71
C MET A 428 19.39 7.01 -20.12
N ARG A 429 18.24 7.24 -19.48
CA ARG A 429 17.95 8.48 -18.73
C ARG A 429 18.29 8.33 -17.25
N LEU A 430 18.71 9.40 -16.58
CA LEU A 430 18.85 9.46 -15.12
C LEU A 430 17.68 10.22 -14.50
N SER A 431 17.12 9.68 -13.42
CA SER A 431 15.96 10.24 -12.74
C SER A 431 15.97 9.92 -11.25
N GLY A 432 14.97 10.42 -10.53
CA GLY A 432 14.60 9.84 -9.24
C GLY A 432 14.30 10.86 -8.16
N HIS A 433 14.55 10.45 -6.92
CA HIS A 433 14.58 11.36 -5.80
C HIS A 433 15.82 12.24 -5.87
N ILE A 434 15.79 13.36 -5.15
CA ILE A 434 17.00 14.13 -4.90
C ILE A 434 17.73 13.52 -3.68
N PRO A 435 19.04 13.22 -3.81
CA PRO A 435 19.86 12.79 -2.69
C PRO A 435 19.81 13.77 -1.51
N ALA A 436 19.90 13.26 -0.28
CA ALA A 436 20.03 14.15 0.88
C ALA A 436 21.30 15.01 0.77
N PHE A 437 21.21 16.26 1.25
CA PHE A 437 22.29 17.25 1.15
C PHE A 437 22.65 17.65 -0.30
N MET A 438 21.72 17.45 -1.24
CA MET A 438 21.79 17.96 -2.60
C MET A 438 20.51 18.77 -2.90
N SER A 439 20.64 19.90 -3.59
CA SER A 439 19.48 20.62 -4.12
C SER A 439 19.03 20.01 -5.45
N ALA A 440 17.75 20.18 -5.78
CA ALA A 440 17.23 19.75 -7.06
C ALA A 440 17.88 20.51 -8.24
N GLU A 441 18.25 21.78 -8.05
CA GLU A 441 19.08 22.52 -9.02
C GLU A 441 20.42 21.84 -9.28
N GLN A 442 21.12 21.41 -8.23
CA GLN A 442 22.39 20.69 -8.38
C GLN A 442 22.18 19.39 -9.15
N ALA A 443 21.13 18.62 -8.84
CA ALA A 443 20.84 17.37 -9.54
C ALA A 443 20.54 17.57 -11.03
N VAL A 444 19.78 18.61 -11.39
CA VAL A 444 19.52 18.98 -12.80
C VAL A 444 20.84 19.35 -13.51
N ARG A 445 21.73 20.09 -12.84
CA ARG A 445 23.04 20.44 -13.40
C ARG A 445 23.97 19.22 -13.54
N ALA A 446 23.84 18.25 -12.64
CA ALA A 446 24.58 17.01 -12.59
C ALA A 446 24.16 15.99 -13.68
N GLY A 447 23.00 16.19 -14.31
CA GLY A 447 22.56 15.36 -15.43
C GLY A 447 21.24 14.62 -15.22
N TYR A 448 20.41 15.02 -14.25
CA TYR A 448 19.05 14.49 -14.14
C TYR A 448 18.20 14.87 -15.37
N ASP A 449 17.62 13.87 -16.01
CA ASP A 449 16.63 14.02 -17.08
C ASP A 449 15.20 14.15 -16.55
N GLU A 450 14.96 13.74 -15.31
CA GLU A 450 13.65 13.81 -14.66
C GLU A 450 13.77 13.85 -13.14
N ILE A 451 12.95 14.67 -12.48
CA ILE A 451 12.76 14.63 -11.02
C ILE A 451 11.42 13.98 -10.70
N GLN A 452 11.44 13.05 -9.75
CA GLN A 452 10.24 12.39 -9.26
C GLN A 452 9.77 13.00 -7.94
N HIS A 453 8.45 13.11 -7.81
CA HIS A 453 7.71 13.67 -6.70
C HIS A 453 7.80 15.19 -6.59
N ILE A 454 6.64 15.86 -6.59
CA ILE A 454 6.56 17.32 -6.58
C ILE A 454 7.21 17.93 -5.34
N ASN A 455 7.19 17.25 -4.19
CA ASN A 455 7.85 17.77 -2.99
C ASN A 455 9.36 17.93 -3.19
N MET A 456 10.02 17.07 -3.97
CA MET A 456 11.46 17.17 -4.26
C MET A 456 11.82 18.45 -5.03
N VAL A 457 10.93 18.88 -5.92
CA VAL A 457 11.07 20.15 -6.66
C VAL A 457 10.99 21.34 -5.70
N PHE A 458 10.03 21.34 -4.77
CA PHE A 458 9.87 22.41 -3.79
C PHE A 458 10.98 22.43 -2.73
N LEU A 459 11.48 21.26 -2.32
CA LEU A 459 12.56 21.16 -1.35
C LEU A 459 13.85 21.84 -1.82
N ASN A 460 14.00 22.16 -3.11
CA ASN A 460 15.05 23.04 -3.61
C ASN A 460 15.14 24.35 -2.81
N PHE A 461 13.99 25.00 -2.60
CA PHE A 461 13.89 26.29 -1.92
C PHE A 461 13.85 26.13 -0.39
N LEU A 462 13.15 25.08 0.07
CA LEU A 462 12.84 24.92 1.48
C LEU A 462 13.99 24.27 2.26
N ALA A 463 14.61 23.24 1.70
CA ALA A 463 15.74 22.52 2.30
C ALA A 463 17.05 22.91 1.62
N GLY A 464 17.10 22.83 0.28
CA GLY A 464 18.34 22.91 -0.50
C GLY A 464 19.30 21.78 -0.13
N ASP A 465 20.59 22.07 -0.06
CA ASP A 465 21.67 21.16 0.31
C ASP A 465 21.94 21.11 1.84
N ARG A 466 21.08 21.74 2.64
CA ARG A 466 21.33 22.00 4.08
C ARG A 466 20.71 20.96 5.01
N GLU A 467 19.61 20.34 4.60
CA GLU A 467 18.80 19.47 5.44
C GLU A 467 18.89 18.00 5.01
N ASP A 468 18.74 17.10 5.98
CA ASP A 468 18.66 15.66 5.72
C ASP A 468 17.24 15.28 5.29
N THR A 469 17.00 15.33 3.98
CA THR A 469 15.70 15.04 3.36
C THR A 469 15.31 13.56 3.38
N ARG A 470 16.14 12.66 3.91
CA ARG A 470 15.72 11.26 4.15
C ARG A 470 14.66 11.19 5.26
N LYS A 471 14.63 12.16 6.18
CA LYS A 471 13.72 12.23 7.33
C LYS A 471 12.31 12.68 6.94
N GLN A 472 11.34 12.48 7.84
CA GLN A 472 9.95 12.95 7.67
C GLN A 472 9.82 14.45 7.36
N LEU A 473 10.85 15.24 7.70
CA LEU A 473 10.95 16.66 7.37
C LEU A 473 10.64 16.95 5.89
N ARG A 474 10.99 16.05 4.95
CA ARG A 474 10.72 16.24 3.51
C ARG A 474 9.22 16.36 3.16
N PHE A 475 8.34 15.91 4.05
CA PHE A 475 6.90 16.00 3.89
C PHE A 475 6.32 17.16 4.69
N THR A 476 6.72 17.32 5.96
CA THR A 476 6.20 18.38 6.84
C THR A 476 6.66 19.76 6.37
N LEU A 477 7.94 19.92 6.01
CA LEU A 477 8.45 21.19 5.48
C LEU A 477 7.74 21.60 4.19
N TYR A 478 7.47 20.63 3.31
CA TYR A 478 6.70 20.87 2.09
C TYR A 478 5.27 21.31 2.42
N GLY A 479 4.57 20.58 3.30
CA GLY A 479 3.21 20.94 3.73
C GLY A 479 3.10 22.30 4.42
N ASP A 480 4.03 22.62 5.32
CA ASP A 480 4.00 23.83 6.16
C ASP A 480 4.45 25.11 5.44
N GLU A 481 5.38 25.01 4.49
CA GLU A 481 6.08 26.16 3.94
C GLU A 481 5.86 26.36 2.42
N ALA A 482 5.51 25.34 1.65
CA ALA A 482 5.42 25.47 0.19
C ALA A 482 4.37 26.51 -0.25
N GLY A 483 3.26 26.60 0.47
CA GLY A 483 2.20 27.59 0.19
C GLY A 483 2.60 29.05 0.46
N LYS A 484 3.74 29.29 1.11
CA LYS A 484 4.28 30.63 1.40
C LYS A 484 5.30 31.10 0.36
N LEU A 485 5.71 30.22 -0.56
CA LEU A 485 6.67 30.54 -1.61
C LEU A 485 6.06 31.48 -2.65
N ASP A 486 6.81 32.53 -3.03
CA ASP A 486 6.44 33.41 -4.14
C ASP A 486 6.80 32.74 -5.47
N LEU A 487 5.81 32.11 -6.10
CA LEU A 487 5.95 31.41 -7.37
C LEU A 487 6.21 32.36 -8.56
N ASP A 488 5.97 33.66 -8.40
CA ASP A 488 6.24 34.69 -9.41
C ASP A 488 7.62 35.32 -9.26
N SER A 489 8.41 34.87 -8.28
CA SER A 489 9.75 35.40 -8.02
C SER A 489 10.74 35.06 -9.14
N GLN A 490 11.77 35.91 -9.30
CA GLN A 490 12.84 35.67 -10.26
C GLN A 490 13.59 34.35 -9.98
N GLU A 491 13.73 33.97 -8.71
CA GLU A 491 14.38 32.72 -8.30
C GLU A 491 13.65 31.49 -8.83
N VAL A 492 12.32 31.46 -8.71
CA VAL A 492 11.48 30.39 -9.27
C VAL A 492 11.52 30.41 -10.80
N ALA A 493 11.49 31.59 -11.41
CA ALA A 493 11.58 31.73 -12.86
C ALA A 493 12.93 31.21 -13.42
N ASP A 494 14.05 31.52 -12.76
CA ASP A 494 15.38 31.04 -13.13
C ASP A 494 15.50 29.52 -12.95
N TYR A 495 14.90 28.99 -11.88
CA TYR A 495 14.85 27.56 -11.64
C TYR A 495 14.04 26.82 -12.71
N ILE A 496 12.86 27.31 -13.09
CA ILE A 496 12.08 26.74 -14.21
C ILE A 496 12.86 26.84 -15.53
N ALA A 497 13.53 27.97 -15.78
CA ALA A 497 14.34 28.17 -16.97
C ALA A 497 15.48 27.14 -17.08
N LEU A 498 16.07 26.73 -15.95
CA LEU A 498 17.08 25.67 -15.92
C LEU A 498 16.52 24.33 -16.42
N PHE A 499 15.28 23.96 -16.05
CA PHE A 499 14.67 22.71 -16.53
C PHE A 499 14.47 22.76 -18.05
N VAL A 500 14.02 23.90 -18.57
CA VAL A 500 13.86 24.11 -20.02
C VAL A 500 15.22 24.05 -20.73
N GLU A 501 16.26 24.70 -20.18
CA GLU A 501 17.61 24.68 -20.74
C GLU A 501 18.18 23.26 -20.82
N LYS A 502 17.96 22.47 -19.77
CA LYS A 502 18.49 21.10 -19.64
C LYS A 502 17.61 20.03 -20.25
N GLY A 503 16.36 20.35 -20.59
CA GLY A 503 15.38 19.36 -21.02
C GLY A 503 14.93 18.42 -19.90
N THR A 504 15.09 18.83 -18.64
CA THR A 504 14.71 18.04 -17.47
C THR A 504 13.21 18.08 -17.27
N THR A 505 12.60 16.91 -17.09
CA THR A 505 11.15 16.74 -16.89
C THR A 505 10.80 16.57 -15.41
N ILE A 506 9.52 16.68 -15.07
CA ILE A 506 9.02 16.45 -13.71
C ILE A 506 7.94 15.39 -13.80
N ASP A 507 8.11 14.32 -13.02
CA ASP A 507 7.05 13.38 -12.68
C ASP A 507 6.52 13.77 -11.29
N PRO A 508 5.44 14.56 -11.21
CA PRO A 508 5.06 15.19 -9.95
C PRO A 508 4.42 14.21 -8.97
N THR A 509 3.88 13.08 -9.45
CA THR A 509 3.00 12.18 -8.66
C THR A 509 1.98 12.99 -7.83
N ALA A 510 1.38 14.04 -8.41
CA ALA A 510 0.65 15.05 -7.66
C ALA A 510 -0.54 14.49 -6.85
N ALA A 511 -1.14 13.39 -7.33
CA ALA A 511 -2.25 12.72 -6.65
C ALA A 511 -1.89 12.26 -5.23
N ILE A 512 -0.70 11.69 -5.02
CA ILE A 512 -0.29 11.18 -3.70
C ILE A 512 -0.08 12.33 -2.70
N PHE A 513 0.46 13.47 -3.15
CA PHE A 513 0.65 14.64 -2.30
C PHE A 513 -0.64 15.41 -2.07
N MET A 514 -1.54 15.44 -3.05
CA MET A 514 -2.87 16.01 -2.89
C MET A 514 -3.65 15.25 -1.81
N GLU A 515 -3.64 13.92 -1.86
CA GLU A 515 -4.16 13.10 -0.76
C GLU A 515 -3.47 13.44 0.56
N GLN A 516 -2.14 13.31 0.63
CA GLN A 516 -1.40 13.45 1.86
C GLN A 516 -1.59 14.82 2.54
N LEU A 517 -1.67 15.91 1.78
CA LEU A 517 -1.68 17.27 2.31
C LEU A 517 -3.07 17.91 2.42
N THR A 518 -4.08 17.35 1.76
CA THR A 518 -5.43 17.97 1.75
C THR A 518 -6.52 17.06 2.28
N HIS A 519 -6.24 15.77 2.50
CA HIS A 519 -7.20 14.86 3.07
C HIS A 519 -7.41 15.12 4.56
N LEU A 520 -8.64 15.43 4.92
CA LEU A 520 -9.09 15.55 6.31
C LEU A 520 -9.94 14.34 6.66
N ALA A 521 -9.61 13.67 7.76
CA ALA A 521 -10.42 12.57 8.28
C ALA A 521 -11.89 13.01 8.45
N GLY A 522 -12.82 12.17 7.99
CA GLY A 522 -14.25 12.52 7.91
C GLY A 522 -14.71 12.86 6.51
N ASN A 523 -13.80 13.34 5.65
CA ASN A 523 -14.06 13.58 4.24
C ASN A 523 -13.51 12.41 3.40
N PRO A 524 -14.12 12.10 2.26
CA PRO A 524 -13.50 11.17 1.32
C PRO A 524 -12.18 11.75 0.80
N ASN A 525 -11.23 10.86 0.53
CA ASN A 525 -9.98 11.19 -0.13
C ASN A 525 -10.29 12.02 -1.39
N PRO A 526 -9.64 13.19 -1.58
CA PRO A 526 -9.97 14.12 -2.66
C PRO A 526 -9.80 13.52 -4.06
N THR A 527 -8.85 12.60 -4.24
CA THR A 527 -8.61 11.90 -5.51
C THR A 527 -9.75 10.93 -5.84
N PHE A 528 -10.29 10.24 -4.83
CA PHE A 528 -11.32 9.21 -5.02
C PHE A 528 -12.75 9.71 -4.78
N ALA A 529 -12.94 10.88 -4.18
CA ALA A 529 -14.25 11.47 -3.91
C ALA A 529 -15.22 11.46 -5.11
N PRO A 530 -14.77 11.73 -6.36
CA PRO A 530 -15.67 11.69 -7.52
C PRO A 530 -16.23 10.30 -7.85
N VAL A 531 -15.56 9.23 -7.41
CA VAL A 531 -15.90 7.84 -7.73
C VAL A 531 -16.18 6.99 -6.50
N ILE A 532 -16.20 7.58 -5.30
CA ILE A 532 -16.23 6.84 -4.03
C ILE A 532 -17.44 5.90 -3.91
N ASP A 533 -18.60 6.32 -4.44
CA ASP A 533 -19.86 5.56 -4.43
C ASP A 533 -19.84 4.36 -5.40
N HIS A 534 -18.84 4.28 -6.28
CA HIS A 534 -18.63 3.16 -7.21
C HIS A 534 -17.62 2.14 -6.70
N LEU A 535 -16.96 2.41 -5.58
CA LEU A 535 -15.95 1.51 -5.02
C LEU A 535 -16.61 0.44 -4.11
N PRO A 536 -15.98 -0.74 -3.94
CA PRO A 536 -16.41 -1.69 -2.94
C PRO A 536 -16.52 -1.02 -1.57
N PRO A 537 -17.57 -1.29 -0.77
CA PRO A 537 -17.80 -0.58 0.49
C PRO A 537 -16.59 -0.57 1.44
N ASN A 538 -15.87 -1.69 1.54
CA ASN A 538 -14.68 -1.78 2.38
C ASN A 538 -13.51 -0.92 1.88
N VAL A 539 -13.37 -0.79 0.55
CA VAL A 539 -12.38 0.11 -0.07
C VAL A 539 -12.78 1.57 0.17
N ALA A 540 -14.05 1.90 -0.07
CA ALA A 540 -14.57 3.26 0.12
C ALA A 540 -14.35 3.76 1.55
N ARG A 541 -14.58 2.91 2.56
CA ARG A 541 -14.36 3.25 3.98
C ARG A 541 -12.91 3.63 4.30
N GLY A 542 -11.95 2.94 3.68
CA GLY A 542 -10.53 3.26 3.84
C GLY A 542 -10.21 4.71 3.45
N TYR A 543 -10.86 5.20 2.39
CA TYR A 543 -10.67 6.57 1.90
C TYR A 543 -11.31 7.67 2.75
N TYR A 544 -11.98 7.37 3.86
CA TYR A 544 -12.43 8.41 4.81
C TYR A 544 -11.41 8.71 5.90
N LYS A 545 -10.34 7.91 5.99
CA LYS A 545 -9.25 8.11 6.93
C LYS A 545 -8.12 8.91 6.30
N ALA A 546 -7.63 9.91 7.01
CA ALA A 546 -6.40 10.57 6.62
C ALA A 546 -5.19 9.82 7.22
N ASP A 547 -4.15 9.61 6.41
CA ASP A 547 -2.90 9.04 6.87
C ASP A 547 -2.00 10.06 7.59
N MET A 548 -2.14 11.36 7.29
CA MET A 548 -1.37 12.43 7.92
C MET A 548 -2.26 13.30 8.81
N ASP A 549 -1.85 13.61 10.05
CA ASP A 549 -2.64 14.50 10.92
C ASP A 549 -2.44 15.98 10.56
N MET A 550 -3.30 16.47 9.68
CA MET A 550 -3.29 17.88 9.25
C MET A 550 -4.00 18.82 10.25
N ARG A 551 -4.67 18.33 11.31
CA ARG A 551 -5.51 19.16 12.20
C ARG A 551 -4.72 20.14 13.07
N GLY A 552 -3.40 19.98 13.15
CA GLY A 552 -2.48 20.91 13.83
C GLY A 552 -1.74 21.88 12.90
N MET A 553 -1.92 21.79 11.58
CA MET A 553 -1.15 22.52 10.56
C MET A 553 -1.91 23.72 9.95
N VAL A 554 -3.08 24.08 10.49
CA VAL A 554 -3.94 25.17 9.98
C VAL A 554 -3.81 26.45 10.80
#